data_AF-F8T0P4-F1
#
_entry.id   AF-F8T0P4-F1
#
_cell.length_a   1.000
_cell.length_b   1.000
_cell.length_c   1.000
_cell.angle_alpha   90.00
_cell.angle_beta   90.00
_cell.angle_gamma   90.00
#
_symmetry.space_group_name_H-M   'P 1'
#
loop_
_entity.id
_entity.type
_entity.pdbx_description
1 polymer ?
#
loop_
_entity_poly.entity_id
_entity_poly.type
_entity_poly.pdbx_seq_one_letter_code
_entity_poly.pdbx_strand_id
1 'polypeptide(L)'
;NGVRGQPMRDRHNKVYKSFSDVLKGKEGRFRETLLGKRVDYSGRSVIVVGPSLSLHQCGLPREIAIELFQTFVIRGLISEHLASSIGVAKRKIREKEPIVWEILRDVIEGHPVLLNRAPTLHRLGIQAFQPILVEGRAIYLHPLVRKGFNADFDGDQMGVHVPLSLEAQAEA
;
A
#
# COMPACT_ATOMS: atom_id res chain seq x y z
N ASN A 1 -18.80 -31.42 7.79
CA ASN A 1 -20.06 -31.23 8.55
C ASN A 1 -21.16 -31.04 7.52
N GLY A 2 -22.34 -31.66 7.67
CA GLY A 2 -23.43 -31.50 6.69
C GLY A 2 -23.29 -32.25 5.35
N VAL A 3 -22.26 -33.08 5.16
CA VAL A 3 -22.12 -33.97 3.98
C VAL A 3 -23.10 -35.14 4.07
N ARG A 4 -23.43 -35.58 5.28
CA ARG A 4 -24.47 -36.58 5.56
C ARG A 4 -25.27 -36.13 6.78
N GLY A 5 -26.58 -36.03 6.63
CA GLY A 5 -27.49 -35.56 7.68
C GLY A 5 -27.46 -34.05 7.94
N GLN A 6 -28.23 -33.60 8.92
CA GLN A 6 -28.28 -32.19 9.30
C GLN A 6 -26.95 -31.74 9.92
N PRO A 7 -26.44 -30.54 9.56
CA PRO A 7 -25.18 -30.04 10.09
C PRO A 7 -25.30 -29.72 11.58
N MET A 8 -24.26 -30.06 12.34
CA MET A 8 -24.19 -29.73 13.76
C MET A 8 -24.07 -28.21 13.96
N ARG A 9 -24.83 -27.66 14.90
CA ARG A 9 -24.93 -26.23 15.18
C ARG A 9 -24.56 -25.92 16.63
N ASP A 10 -24.13 -24.69 16.89
CA ASP A 10 -23.88 -24.17 18.23
C ASP A 10 -25.17 -23.70 18.93
N ARG A 11 -25.03 -23.14 20.14
CA ARG A 11 -26.15 -22.58 20.93
C ARG A 11 -26.83 -21.37 20.28
N HIS A 12 -26.17 -20.72 19.32
CA HIS A 12 -26.70 -19.59 18.55
C HIS A 12 -27.20 -20.02 17.17
N ASN A 13 -27.42 -21.33 16.96
CA ASN A 13 -27.91 -21.90 15.70
C ASN A 13 -26.94 -21.70 14.51
N LYS A 14 -25.66 -21.40 14.77
CA LYS A 14 -24.61 -21.28 13.75
C LYS A 14 -24.00 -22.65 13.48
N VAL A 15 -23.86 -22.99 12.20
CA VAL A 15 -23.25 -24.27 11.77
C VAL A 15 -21.75 -24.26 12.08
N TYR A 16 -21.25 -25.33 12.71
CA TYR A 16 -19.82 -25.50 12.92
C TYR A 16 -19.09 -25.72 11.57
N LYS A 17 -18.00 -24.98 11.36
CA LYS A 17 -17.10 -25.20 10.22
C LYS A 17 -16.34 -26.53 10.42
N SER A 18 -16.39 -27.41 9.43
CA SER A 18 -15.55 -28.61 9.41
C SER A 18 -14.17 -28.34 8.85
N PHE A 19 -13.25 -29.29 9.02
CA PHE A 19 -11.91 -29.21 8.40
C PHE A 19 -11.98 -28.94 6.89
N SER A 20 -12.89 -29.60 6.18
CA SER A 20 -13.10 -29.36 4.75
C SER A 20 -13.54 -27.92 4.44
N ASP A 21 -14.37 -27.32 5.31
CA ASP A 21 -14.85 -25.93 5.15
C ASP A 21 -13.76 -24.91 5.47
N VAL A 22 -12.81 -25.26 6.34
CA VAL A 22 -11.65 -24.42 6.62
C VAL A 22 -10.72 -24.37 5.40
N LEU A 23 -10.67 -25.42 4.58
CA LEU A 23 -9.80 -25.48 3.40
C LEU A 23 -10.46 -24.92 2.13
N LYS A 24 -11.75 -25.20 1.93
CA LYS A 24 -12.48 -24.89 0.69
C LYS A 24 -13.23 -23.55 0.75
N GLY A 25 -13.61 -23.04 -0.43
CA GLY A 25 -14.41 -21.82 -0.54
C GLY A 25 -13.58 -20.53 -0.54
N LYS A 26 -14.27 -19.39 -0.65
CA LYS A 26 -13.65 -18.05 -0.71
C LYS A 26 -12.95 -17.66 0.60
N GLU A 27 -13.55 -18.03 1.74
CA GLU A 27 -13.00 -17.89 3.09
C GLU A 27 -12.12 -19.09 3.52
N GLY A 28 -11.81 -19.98 2.58
CA GLY A 28 -10.95 -21.14 2.84
C GLY A 28 -9.49 -20.70 2.89
N ARG A 29 -8.67 -21.41 3.66
CA ARG A 29 -7.23 -21.13 3.86
C ARG A 29 -6.46 -20.93 2.55
N PHE A 30 -6.76 -21.73 1.52
CA PHE A 30 -6.07 -21.61 0.23
C PHE A 30 -6.30 -20.26 -0.45
N ARG A 31 -7.56 -19.80 -0.51
CA ARG A 31 -7.90 -18.58 -1.25
C ARG A 31 -7.67 -17.31 -0.44
N GLU A 32 -7.97 -17.34 0.86
CA GLU A 32 -7.90 -16.16 1.71
C GLU A 32 -6.52 -15.93 2.33
N THR A 33 -5.75 -16.99 2.59
CA THR A 33 -4.48 -16.90 3.35
C THR A 33 -3.24 -17.29 2.55
N LEU A 34 -3.34 -18.21 1.59
CA LEU A 34 -2.18 -18.65 0.81
C LEU A 34 -2.00 -17.83 -0.46
N LEU A 35 -3.05 -17.65 -1.26
CA LEU A 35 -2.99 -16.90 -2.52
C LEU A 35 -3.11 -15.37 -2.33
N GLY A 36 -3.81 -14.94 -1.28
CA GLY A 36 -3.91 -13.55 -0.88
C GLY A 36 -3.41 -13.39 0.56
N LYS A 37 -2.67 -12.33 0.83
CA LYS A 37 -2.23 -11.97 2.18
C LYS A 37 -2.34 -10.47 2.37
N ARG A 38 -2.53 -10.06 3.62
CA ARG A 38 -2.27 -8.67 4.01
C ARG A 38 -0.76 -8.47 4.04
N VAL A 39 -0.31 -7.33 3.56
CA VAL A 39 1.11 -7.00 3.39
C VAL A 39 1.43 -5.70 4.11
N ASP A 40 2.60 -5.65 4.75
CA ASP A 40 3.16 -4.43 5.32
C ASP A 40 3.63 -3.48 4.20
N TYR A 41 4.09 -2.29 4.57
CA TYR A 41 4.55 -1.27 3.62
C TYR A 41 3.53 -0.97 2.52
N SER A 42 2.24 -0.95 2.92
CA SER A 42 1.13 -0.66 2.03
C SER A 42 0.15 0.33 2.64
N GLY A 43 -0.52 1.08 1.76
CA GLY A 43 -1.50 2.10 2.11
C GLY A 43 -2.64 2.15 1.11
N ARG A 44 -3.67 2.95 1.39
CA ARG A 44 -4.77 3.20 0.46
C ARG A 44 -5.30 4.61 0.65
N SER A 45 -5.61 5.29 -0.45
CA SER A 45 -6.36 6.55 -0.40
C SER A 45 -7.21 6.75 -1.65
N VAL A 46 -8.09 7.75 -1.59
CA VAL A 46 -8.87 8.24 -2.72
C VAL A 46 -7.92 8.82 -3.77
N ILE A 47 -8.24 8.60 -5.05
CA ILE A 47 -7.48 9.18 -6.16
C ILE A 47 -8.10 10.48 -6.67
N VAL A 48 -7.24 11.40 -7.07
CA VAL A 48 -7.59 12.64 -7.75
C VAL A 48 -6.75 12.81 -9.01
N VAL A 49 -7.20 13.65 -9.94
CA VAL A 49 -6.48 13.88 -11.19
C VAL A 49 -5.22 14.72 -10.94
N GLY A 50 -4.07 14.25 -11.45
CA GLY A 50 -2.80 14.98 -11.43
C GLY A 50 -2.34 15.34 -12.85
N PRO A 51 -2.91 16.38 -13.49
CA PRO A 51 -2.63 16.71 -14.89
C PRO A 51 -1.22 17.27 -15.12
N SER A 52 -0.56 17.78 -14.07
CA SER A 52 0.80 18.34 -14.12
C SER A 52 1.90 17.29 -13.90
N LEU A 53 1.53 16.05 -13.60
CA LEU A 53 2.49 14.96 -13.40
C LEU A 53 3.04 14.49 -14.75
N SER A 54 4.26 13.96 -14.76
CA SER A 54 4.74 13.18 -15.89
C SER A 54 4.09 11.79 -15.89
N LEU A 55 4.07 11.10 -17.04
CA LEU A 55 3.41 9.80 -17.17
C LEU A 55 3.91 8.73 -16.19
N HIS A 56 5.19 8.79 -15.81
CA HIS A 56 5.85 7.85 -14.89
C HIS A 56 5.76 8.29 -13.42
N GLN A 57 5.05 9.38 -13.11
CA GLN A 57 4.97 9.96 -11.77
C GLN A 57 3.58 9.80 -11.16
N CYS A 58 3.53 9.71 -9.84
CA CYS A 58 2.30 9.82 -9.06
C CYS A 58 2.48 10.79 -7.89
N GLY A 59 1.43 11.50 -7.49
CA GLY A 59 1.47 12.29 -6.27
C GLY A 59 1.13 11.42 -5.06
N LEU A 60 2.06 11.31 -4.12
CA LEU A 60 1.90 10.58 -2.87
C LEU A 60 1.73 11.57 -1.70
N PRO A 61 0.61 11.51 -0.95
CA PRO A 61 0.41 12.34 0.23
C PRO A 61 1.54 12.20 1.23
N ARG A 62 2.01 13.33 1.77
CA ARG A 62 3.05 13.36 2.80
C ARG A 62 2.78 12.46 4.01
N GLU A 63 1.53 12.43 4.48
CA GLU A 63 1.12 11.58 5.62
C GLU A 63 1.21 10.08 5.31
N ILE A 64 0.97 9.68 4.06
CA ILE A 64 1.09 8.29 3.64
C ILE A 64 2.58 7.95 3.41
N ALA A 65 3.30 8.84 2.72
CA ALA A 65 4.72 8.65 2.43
C ALA A 65 5.56 8.47 3.70
N ILE A 66 5.35 9.30 4.73
CA ILE A 66 6.14 9.20 5.97
C ILE A 66 5.92 7.87 6.71
N GLU A 67 4.72 7.32 6.68
CA GLU A 67 4.41 6.02 7.29
C GLU A 67 5.00 4.87 6.48
N LEU A 68 4.85 4.90 5.15
CA LEU A 68 5.37 3.86 4.27
C LEU A 68 6.90 3.80 4.26
N PHE A 69 7.56 4.96 4.32
CA PHE A 69 9.01 5.08 4.25
C PHE A 69 9.68 5.31 5.61
N GLN A 70 8.95 5.13 6.72
CA GLN A 70 9.41 5.49 8.06
C GLN A 70 10.78 4.88 8.40
N THR A 71 10.99 3.60 8.07
CA THR A 71 12.25 2.89 8.32
C THR A 71 13.43 3.52 7.57
N PHE A 72 13.21 3.92 6.32
CA PHE A 72 14.22 4.55 5.47
C PHE A 72 14.54 5.97 5.95
N VAL A 73 13.53 6.73 6.35
CA VAL A 73 13.71 8.07 6.94
C VAL A 73 14.48 8.00 8.26
N ILE A 74 14.17 7.04 9.13
CA ILE A 74 14.94 6.82 10.38
C ILE A 74 16.41 6.54 10.05
N ARG A 75 16.66 5.69 9.05
CA ARG A 75 18.03 5.38 8.61
C ARG A 75 18.74 6.63 8.09
N GLY A 76 18.09 7.43 7.25
CA GLY A 76 18.63 8.69 6.71
C GLY A 76 18.96 9.71 7.79
N LEU A 77 18.05 9.90 8.77
CA LEU A 77 18.29 10.82 9.89
C LEU A 77 19.51 10.42 10.74
N ILE A 78 19.78 9.12 10.89
CA ILE A 78 20.93 8.63 11.65
C ILE A 78 22.22 8.72 10.82
N SER A 79 22.17 8.40 9.51
CA SER A 79 23.34 8.45 8.64
C SER A 79 23.87 9.87 8.46
N GLU A 80 22.97 10.85 8.36
CA GLU A 80 23.31 12.28 8.26
C GLU A 80 23.63 12.92 9.64
N HIS A 81 23.71 12.14 10.71
CA HIS A 81 23.96 12.60 12.09
C HIS A 81 22.92 13.61 12.63
N LEU A 82 21.73 13.67 12.02
CA LEU A 82 20.61 14.50 12.45
C LEU A 82 19.84 13.89 13.63
N ALA A 83 20.01 12.59 13.88
CA ALA A 83 19.49 11.89 15.05
C ALA A 83 20.55 10.95 15.65
N SER A 84 20.73 11.02 16.97
CA SER A 84 21.71 10.18 17.68
C SER A 84 21.23 8.75 17.96
N SER A 85 19.93 8.47 17.83
CA SER A 85 19.37 7.14 18.03
C SER A 85 18.02 6.99 17.31
N ILE A 86 17.56 5.74 17.16
CA ILE A 86 16.25 5.41 16.60
C ILE A 86 15.13 6.11 17.39
N GLY A 87 15.26 6.21 18.73
CA GLY A 87 14.27 6.88 19.58
C GLY A 87 14.15 8.37 19.28
N VAL A 88 15.30 9.05 19.08
CA VAL A 88 15.32 10.47 18.69
C VAL A 88 14.76 10.64 17.28
N ALA A 89 15.14 9.80 16.32
CA ALA A 89 14.60 9.87 14.96
C ALA A 89 13.07 9.71 14.93
N LYS A 90 12.52 8.72 15.66
CA LYS A 90 11.07 8.53 15.80
C LYS A 90 10.38 9.74 16.44
N ARG A 91 11.02 10.40 17.41
CA ARG A 91 10.50 11.64 18.01
C ARG A 91 10.43 12.76 16.97
N LYS A 92 11.50 12.99 16.21
CA LYS A 92 11.56 14.01 15.15
C LYS A 92 10.45 13.81 14.10
N ILE A 93 10.23 12.56 13.68
CA ILE A 93 9.15 12.19 12.75
C ILE A 93 7.78 12.52 13.33
N ARG A 94 7.53 12.14 14.60
CA ARG A 94 6.26 12.42 15.29
C ARG A 94 6.00 13.91 15.46
N GLU A 95 7.05 14.69 15.73
CA GLU A 95 7.01 16.16 15.85
C GLU A 95 6.93 16.87 14.50
N LYS A 96 6.99 16.13 13.38
CA LYS A 96 6.94 16.64 12.00
C LYS A 96 7.97 17.75 11.74
N GLU A 97 9.17 17.60 12.30
CA GLU A 97 10.23 18.58 12.11
C GLU A 97 10.52 18.81 10.61
N PRO A 98 10.81 20.05 10.17
CA PRO A 98 11.01 20.36 8.74
C PRO A 98 12.04 19.46 8.03
N ILE A 99 13.12 19.12 8.72
CA ILE A 99 14.21 18.27 8.23
C ILE A 99 13.73 16.86 7.80
N VAL A 100 12.65 16.36 8.40
CA VAL A 100 12.08 15.05 8.06
C VAL A 100 11.56 15.05 6.63
N TRP A 101 11.03 16.16 6.14
CA TRP A 101 10.52 16.29 4.77
C TRP A 101 11.63 16.44 3.73
N GLU A 102 12.81 16.89 4.14
CA GLU A 102 14.01 16.90 3.29
C GLU A 102 14.51 15.47 3.12
N ILE A 103 14.78 14.77 4.23
CA ILE A 103 15.21 13.37 4.20
C ILE A 103 14.18 12.46 3.49
N LEU A 104 12.88 12.69 3.71
CA LEU A 104 11.85 11.93 3.01
C LEU A 104 11.91 12.15 1.49
N ARG A 105 12.19 13.36 1.01
CA ARG A 105 12.33 13.63 -0.43
C ARG A 105 13.52 12.87 -1.02
N ASP A 106 14.64 12.86 -0.32
CA ASP A 106 15.86 12.17 -0.76
C ASP A 106 15.64 10.65 -0.78
N VAL A 107 14.92 10.12 0.21
CA VAL A 107 14.60 8.68 0.32
C VAL A 107 13.68 8.20 -0.80
N ILE A 108 12.69 9.01 -1.20
CA ILE A 108 11.73 8.59 -2.24
C ILE A 108 12.28 8.78 -3.65
N GLU A 109 13.30 9.62 -3.83
CA GLU A 109 13.90 9.86 -5.14
C GLU A 109 14.55 8.58 -5.67
N GLY A 110 14.11 8.12 -6.85
CA GLY A 110 14.57 6.86 -7.43
C GLY A 110 13.99 5.60 -6.77
N HIS A 111 13.05 5.74 -5.82
CA HIS A 111 12.37 4.61 -5.18
C HIS A 111 10.92 4.49 -5.69
N PRO A 112 10.64 3.62 -6.68
CA PRO A 112 9.30 3.51 -7.25
C PRO A 112 8.29 2.95 -6.25
N VAL A 113 7.01 3.29 -6.43
CA VAL A 113 5.88 2.70 -5.70
C VAL A 113 4.90 2.05 -6.65
N LEU A 114 4.28 0.96 -6.23
CA LEU A 114 3.26 0.25 -7.01
C LEU A 114 1.88 0.78 -6.65
N LEU A 115 1.14 1.27 -7.64
CA LEU A 115 -0.27 1.62 -7.51
C LEU A 115 -1.15 0.50 -8.05
N ASN A 116 -2.22 0.17 -7.32
CA ASN A 116 -3.16 -0.88 -7.67
C ASN A 116 -4.62 -0.42 -7.43
N ARG A 117 -5.50 -0.66 -8.39
CA ARG A 117 -6.95 -0.49 -8.23
C ARG A 117 -7.65 -1.84 -8.28
N ALA A 118 -8.50 -2.11 -7.28
CA ALA A 118 -9.36 -3.28 -7.28
C ALA A 118 -10.68 -3.00 -8.04
N PRO A 119 -11.23 -3.97 -8.79
CA PRO A 119 -10.67 -5.29 -9.10
C PRO A 119 -9.57 -5.24 -10.17
N THR A 120 -8.51 -6.03 -9.98
CA THR A 120 -7.41 -6.15 -10.94
C THR A 120 -7.77 -7.16 -12.03
N LEU A 121 -8.17 -6.70 -13.22
CA LEU A 121 -8.62 -7.56 -14.33
C LEU A 121 -7.48 -8.05 -15.23
N HIS A 122 -6.41 -7.27 -15.32
CA HIS A 122 -5.26 -7.53 -16.17
C HIS A 122 -4.01 -6.87 -15.59
N ARG A 123 -2.84 -7.19 -16.15
CA ARG A 123 -1.54 -6.72 -15.64
C ARG A 123 -1.44 -5.20 -15.46
N LEU A 124 -2.06 -4.40 -16.34
CA LEU A 124 -2.03 -2.93 -16.25
C LEU A 124 -2.84 -2.35 -15.07
N GLY A 125 -3.56 -3.19 -14.32
CA GLY A 125 -4.23 -2.79 -13.08
C GLY A 125 -3.27 -2.63 -11.90
N ILE A 126 -1.98 -2.95 -12.09
CA ILE A 126 -0.87 -2.62 -11.19
C ILE A 126 0.24 -2.00 -12.03
N GLN A 127 0.72 -0.82 -11.64
CA GLN A 127 1.84 -0.15 -12.33
C GLN A 127 2.73 0.56 -11.31
N ALA A 128 4.02 0.68 -11.63
CA ALA A 128 4.99 1.42 -10.86
C ALA A 128 5.04 2.89 -11.27
N PHE A 129 5.29 3.77 -10.30
CA PHE A 129 5.45 5.21 -10.50
C PHE A 129 6.53 5.75 -9.58
N GLN A 130 7.24 6.79 -10.04
CA GLN A 130 8.07 7.63 -9.18
C GLN A 130 7.15 8.51 -8.32
N PRO A 131 7.16 8.36 -6.98
CA PRO A 131 6.35 9.21 -6.11
C PRO A 131 6.91 10.64 -6.07
N ILE A 132 5.99 11.61 -6.07
CA ILE A 132 6.24 13.01 -5.74
C ILE A 132 5.42 13.36 -4.51
N LEU A 133 6.01 14.02 -3.52
CA LEU A 133 5.27 14.47 -2.35
C LEU A 133 4.26 15.55 -2.74
N VAL A 134 3.00 15.33 -2.37
CA VAL A 134 1.92 16.29 -2.55
C VAL A 134 1.27 16.65 -1.22
N GLU A 135 0.67 17.84 -1.19
CA GLU A 135 -0.17 18.27 -0.07
C GLU A 135 -1.54 17.56 -0.11
N GLY A 136 -2.19 17.52 1.06
CA GLY A 136 -3.49 16.86 1.23
C GLY A 136 -3.37 15.37 1.50
N ARG A 137 -4.46 14.63 1.23
CA ARG A 137 -4.59 13.21 1.59
C ARG A 137 -4.90 12.28 0.42
N ALA A 138 -5.12 12.80 -0.77
CA ALA A 138 -5.47 12.02 -1.96
C ALA A 138 -4.24 11.70 -2.81
N ILE A 139 -4.24 10.52 -3.43
CA ILE A 139 -3.20 10.11 -4.39
C ILE A 139 -3.49 10.79 -5.73
N TYR A 140 -2.50 11.46 -6.31
CA TYR A 140 -2.66 12.09 -7.62
C TYR A 140 -2.23 11.11 -8.70
N LEU A 141 -3.14 10.82 -9.61
CA LEU A 141 -2.93 9.88 -10.72
C LEU A 141 -2.89 10.63 -12.04
N HIS A 142 -1.95 10.24 -12.90
CA HIS A 142 -1.87 10.80 -14.25
C HIS A 142 -3.12 10.44 -15.08
N PRO A 143 -3.75 11.38 -15.81
CA PRO A 143 -5.01 11.14 -16.50
C PRO A 143 -4.92 10.05 -17.60
N LEU A 144 -3.76 9.88 -18.24
CA LEU A 144 -3.60 8.89 -19.32
C LEU A 144 -3.56 7.43 -18.84
N VAL A 145 -3.18 7.17 -17.58
CA VAL A 145 -3.14 5.79 -17.05
C VAL A 145 -4.50 5.32 -16.54
N ARG A 146 -5.47 6.22 -16.41
CA ARG A 146 -6.87 5.94 -15.97
C ARG A 146 -7.45 4.71 -16.65
N LYS A 147 -7.28 4.60 -17.97
CA LYS A 147 -7.84 3.50 -18.78
C LYS A 147 -7.23 2.14 -18.40
N GLY A 148 -5.94 2.10 -18.06
CA GLY A 148 -5.26 0.89 -17.58
C GLY A 148 -5.76 0.42 -16.22
N PHE A 149 -6.17 1.34 -15.35
CA PHE A 149 -6.77 1.00 -14.05
C PHE A 149 -8.29 0.82 -14.10
N ASN A 150 -8.92 1.15 -15.23
CA ASN A 150 -10.37 1.35 -15.36
C ASN A 150 -10.93 2.29 -14.27
N ALA A 151 -10.14 3.28 -13.85
CA ALA A 151 -10.44 4.16 -12.73
C ALA A 151 -11.34 5.32 -13.17
N ASP A 152 -12.04 5.95 -12.24
CA ASP A 152 -12.63 7.28 -12.37
C ASP A 152 -12.27 8.14 -11.14
N PHE A 153 -12.79 9.36 -11.05
CA PHE A 153 -12.45 10.31 -9.99
C PHE A 153 -13.68 10.72 -9.18
N ASP A 154 -14.62 9.79 -8.97
CA ASP A 154 -15.87 10.03 -8.24
C ASP A 154 -15.86 9.48 -6.79
N GLY A 155 -14.71 8.98 -6.33
CA GLY A 155 -14.53 8.37 -5.01
C GLY A 155 -13.68 7.10 -5.01
N ASP A 156 -13.26 6.66 -6.20
CA ASP A 156 -12.32 5.55 -6.40
C ASP A 156 -11.09 5.64 -5.50
N GLN A 157 -10.62 4.48 -5.04
CA GLN A 157 -9.46 4.34 -4.16
C GLN A 157 -8.41 3.42 -4.77
N MET A 158 -7.13 3.74 -4.53
CA MET A 158 -6.02 2.90 -4.95
C MET A 158 -5.16 2.50 -3.76
N GLY A 159 -4.72 1.24 -3.78
CA GLY A 159 -3.67 0.74 -2.91
C GLY A 159 -2.30 1.18 -3.42
N VAL A 160 -1.39 1.46 -2.49
CA VAL A 160 0.02 1.73 -2.75
C VAL A 160 0.87 0.69 -2.02
N HIS A 161 1.93 0.20 -2.67
CA HIS A 161 2.87 -0.76 -2.10
C HIS A 161 4.31 -0.32 -2.38
N VAL A 162 5.20 -0.45 -1.39
CA VAL A 162 6.62 -0.10 -1.54
C VAL A 162 7.45 -1.36 -1.78
N PRO A 163 8.11 -1.52 -2.94
CA PRO A 163 9.09 -2.57 -3.17
C PRO A 163 10.32 -2.34 -2.27
N LEU A 164 10.75 -3.36 -1.52
CA LEU A 164 11.82 -3.20 -0.52
C LEU A 164 13.19 -3.64 -1.01
N SER A 165 13.30 -4.81 -1.66
CA SER A 165 14.58 -5.31 -2.16
C SER A 165 14.99 -4.59 -3.45
N LEU A 166 16.28 -4.64 -3.79
CA LEU A 166 16.79 -4.02 -5.01
C LEU A 166 16.21 -4.68 -6.27
N GLU A 167 15.99 -6.00 -6.21
CA GLU A 167 15.36 -6.76 -7.29
C GLU A 167 13.91 -6.32 -7.48
N ALA A 168 13.14 -6.19 -6.39
CA ALA A 168 11.76 -5.73 -6.44
C ALA A 168 11.64 -4.27 -6.93
N GLN A 169 12.62 -3.43 -6.61
CA GLN A 169 12.69 -2.06 -7.12
C GLN A 169 13.06 -2.02 -8.61
N ALA A 170 13.94 -2.92 -9.08
CA ALA A 170 14.32 -3.01 -10.48
C ALA A 170 13.24 -3.65 -11.37
N GLU A 171 12.41 -4.53 -10.82
CA GLU A 171 11.24 -5.10 -11.49
C GLU A 171 10.10 -4.09 -11.65
N ALA A 172 10.03 -3.10 -10.76
CA ALA A 172 9.01 -2.05 -10.74
C ALA A 172 9.32 -0.96 -11.77
#